data_AF-A0A973W364-F1
#
_entry.id   AF-A0A973W364-F1
#
_cell.length_a   1.000
_cell.length_b   1.000
_cell.length_c   1.000
_cell.angle_alpha   90.00
_cell.angle_beta   90.00
_cell.angle_gamma   90.00
#
_symmetry.space_group_name_H-M   'P 1'
#
loop_
_entity.id
_entity.type
_entity.pdbx_description
1 polymer ?
#
loop_
_entity_poly.entity_id
_entity_poly.type
_entity_poly.pdbx_seq_one_letter_code
_entity_poly.pdbx_strand_id
1 'polypeptide(L)' 'MRKASGRRRPAGDETGGEGGPDDALVLIAAAATELAKLAQRHKFEVLDRLFAMARLEADEQLRARSRRRLS' A
#
# COMPACT_ATOMS: atom_id res chain seq x y z
N MET A 1 -22.63 -19.58 36.89
CA MET A 1 -23.11 -19.45 35.50
C MET A 1 -23.69 -18.06 35.28
N ARG A 2 -23.14 -17.27 34.34
CA ARG A 2 -23.86 -16.29 33.49
C ARG A 2 -22.86 -15.73 32.47
N LYS A 3 -23.34 -15.61 31.22
CA LYS A 3 -22.55 -15.61 29.99
C LYS A 3 -21.72 -14.35 29.76
N ALA A 4 -20.47 -14.50 29.36
CA ALA A 4 -19.71 -13.47 28.67
C ALA A 4 -20.22 -13.36 27.23
N SER A 5 -21.27 -12.56 27.03
CA SER A 5 -21.65 -12.04 25.72
C SER A 5 -21.35 -10.55 25.74
N GLY A 6 -20.27 -10.15 25.07
CA GLY A 6 -19.75 -8.80 25.16
C GLY A 6 -18.88 -8.43 23.96
N ARG A 7 -19.49 -8.51 22.77
CA ARG A 7 -19.29 -7.59 21.65
C ARG A 7 -17.86 -7.43 21.11
N ARG A 8 -17.61 -8.04 19.94
CA ARG A 8 -16.63 -7.50 18.97
C ARG A 8 -16.91 -6.00 18.80
N ARG A 9 -15.95 -5.15 19.16
CA ARG A 9 -15.87 -3.78 18.65
C ARG A 9 -14.85 -3.78 17.53
N PRO A 10 -15.24 -3.55 16.26
CA PRO A 10 -14.32 -3.01 15.28
C PRO A 10 -14.26 -1.47 15.42
N ALA A 11 -13.14 -0.91 14.96
CA ALA A 11 -12.91 0.51 14.68
C ALA A 11 -12.78 1.48 15.88
N GLY A 12 -11.54 1.74 16.26
CA GLY A 12 -10.98 3.09 16.31
C GLY A 12 -9.52 2.89 15.89
N ASP A 13 -9.03 3.27 14.72
CA ASP A 13 -9.20 4.51 13.97
C ASP A 13 -9.04 5.78 14.80
N GLU A 14 -8.10 5.74 15.75
CA GLU A 14 -7.48 6.93 16.35
C GLU A 14 -6.04 6.62 16.79
N THR A 15 -5.13 6.59 15.82
CA THR A 15 -3.73 6.93 16.07
C THR A 15 -3.29 7.89 14.97
N GLY A 16 -3.19 9.17 15.33
CA GLY A 16 -2.71 10.25 14.50
C GLY A 16 -1.31 9.99 13.94
N GLY A 17 -1.30 9.45 12.72
CA GLY A 17 -0.20 9.54 11.78
C GLY A 17 -0.84 9.84 10.42
N GLU A 18 -0.49 10.97 9.84
CA GLU A 18 -0.79 11.31 8.44
C GLU A 18 -0.20 10.18 7.55
N GLY A 19 -1.03 9.22 7.13
CA GLY A 19 -0.60 8.10 6.30
C GLY A 19 -1.25 6.78 6.66
N GLY A 20 -2.40 6.49 6.03
CA GLY A 20 -2.99 5.16 6.04
C GLY A 20 -2.23 4.18 5.13
N PRO A 21 -2.53 2.87 5.20
CA PRO A 21 -1.89 1.89 4.32
C PRO A 21 -2.13 2.16 2.83
N ASP A 22 -3.27 2.78 2.48
CA ASP A 22 -3.57 3.18 1.11
C ASP A 22 -2.65 4.34 0.68
N ASP A 23 -2.38 5.31 1.56
CA ASP A 23 -1.45 6.42 1.32
C ASP A 23 0.00 5.92 1.19
N ALA A 24 0.39 4.94 2.01
CA ALA A 24 1.69 4.28 1.91
C ALA A 24 1.86 3.59 0.54
N LEU A 25 0.83 2.92 0.04
CA LEU A 25 0.87 2.28 -1.29
C LEU A 25 0.98 3.32 -2.41
N VAL A 26 0.25 4.43 -2.32
CA VAL A 26 0.38 5.55 -3.27
C VAL A 26 1.79 6.13 -3.25
N LEU A 27 2.35 6.36 -2.06
CA LEU A 27 3.72 6.85 -1.90
C LEU A 27 4.75 5.89 -2.50
N ILE A 28 4.63 4.59 -2.26
CA ILE A 28 5.52 3.57 -2.81
C ILE A 28 5.45 3.55 -4.34
N ALA A 29 4.24 3.58 -4.93
CA ALA A 29 4.06 3.61 -6.38
C ALA A 29 4.69 4.87 -7.01
N ALA A 30 4.53 6.03 -6.36
CA ALA A 30 5.14 7.28 -6.78
C ALA A 30 6.68 7.24 -6.69
N ALA A 31 7.23 6.80 -5.55
CA ALA A 31 8.67 6.68 -5.34
C ALA A 31 9.31 5.70 -6.34
N ALA A 32 8.69 4.53 -6.55
CA ALA A 32 9.16 3.56 -7.53
C ALA A 32 9.18 4.15 -8.96
N THR A 33 8.18 4.97 -9.31
CA THR A 33 8.15 5.64 -10.61
C THR A 33 9.32 6.61 -10.80
N GLU A 34 9.66 7.41 -9.78
CA GLU A 34 10.79 8.34 -9.87
C GLU A 34 12.14 7.62 -9.89
N LEU A 35 12.28 6.55 -9.11
CA LEU A 35 13.48 5.73 -9.09
C LEU A 35 13.70 4.97 -10.40
N ALA A 36 12.62 4.51 -11.07
CA ALA A 36 12.69 3.93 -12.40
C ALA A 36 13.26 4.93 -13.42
N LYS A 37 12.80 6.19 -13.41
CA LYS A 37 13.36 7.25 -14.27
C LYS A 37 14.85 7.46 -14.01
N LEU A 38 15.28 7.42 -12.75
CA LEU A 38 16.70 7.53 -12.40
C LEU A 38 17.50 6.34 -12.92
N ALA A 39 16.99 5.12 -12.74
CA ALA A 39 17.61 3.91 -13.25
C ALA A 39 17.74 3.92 -14.78
N GLN A 40 16.71 4.38 -15.51
CA GLN A 40 16.75 4.54 -16.97
C GLN A 40 17.84 5.54 -17.40
N ARG A 41 17.91 6.70 -16.73
CA ARG A 41 18.93 7.73 -17.02
C ARG A 41 20.36 7.23 -16.87
N HIS A 42 20.58 6.31 -15.93
CA HIS A 42 21.90 5.73 -15.65
C HIS A 42 22.10 4.33 -16.26
N LYS A 43 21.17 3.86 -17.10
CA LYS A 43 21.23 2.55 -17.78
C LYS A 43 21.32 1.36 -16.82
N PHE A 44 20.69 1.45 -15.66
CA PHE A 44 20.56 0.34 -14.72
C PHE A 44 19.31 -0.48 -15.01
N GLU A 45 19.38 -1.33 -16.04
CA GLU A 45 18.24 -2.09 -16.57
C GLU A 45 17.53 -2.98 -15.54
N VAL A 46 18.30 -3.66 -14.69
CA VAL A 46 17.73 -4.50 -13.62
C VAL A 46 16.99 -3.65 -12.58
N LEU A 47 17.53 -2.49 -12.22
CA LEU A 47 16.87 -1.59 -11.28
C LEU A 47 15.60 -0.98 -11.86
N ASP A 48 15.63 -0.55 -13.12
CA ASP A 48 14.44 -0.07 -13.82
C ASP A 48 13.32 -1.12 -13.80
N ARG A 49 13.68 -2.38 -14.09
CA ARG A 49 12.71 -3.48 -14.03
C ARG A 49 12.17 -3.72 -12.62
N LEU A 50 13.02 -3.71 -11.59
CA LEU A 50 12.60 -3.89 -10.21
C LEU A 50 11.65 -2.78 -9.75
N PHE A 51 11.93 -1.53 -10.10
CA PHE A 51 11.05 -0.41 -9.78
C PHE A 51 9.72 -0.46 -10.52
N ALA A 52 9.72 -0.88 -11.79
CA ALA A 52 8.48 -1.12 -12.52
C ALA A 52 7.61 -2.22 -11.87
N MET A 53 8.22 -3.30 -11.37
CA MET A 53 7.51 -4.36 -10.65
C MET A 53 6.98 -3.87 -9.29
N ALA A 54 7.79 -3.14 -8.52
CA ALA A 54 7.38 -2.59 -7.22
C ALA A 54 6.17 -1.66 -7.35
N ARG A 55 6.12 -0.82 -8.41
CA ARG A 55 4.95 0.00 -8.72
C ARG A 55 3.72 -0.85 -9.00
N LEU A 56 3.86 -1.87 -9.86
CA LEU A 56 2.74 -2.75 -10.22
C LEU A 56 2.15 -3.45 -8.98
N GLU A 57 3.02 -3.98 -8.11
CA GLU A 57 2.60 -4.64 -6.86
C GLU A 57 1.86 -3.67 -5.93
N ALA A 58 2.33 -2.43 -5.80
CA ALA A 58 1.65 -1.41 -4.99
C ALA A 58 0.25 -1.09 -5.54
N ASP A 59 0.12 -0.92 -6.86
CA ASP A 59 -1.16 -0.69 -7.54
C ASP A 59 -2.12 -1.87 -7.34
N GLU A 60 -1.63 -3.11 -7.44
CA GLU A 60 -2.43 -4.33 -7.23
C GLU A 60 -2.92 -4.46 -5.78
N GLN A 61 -2.05 -4.17 -4.81
CA GLN A 61 -2.41 -4.18 -3.40
C GLN A 61 -3.47 -3.12 -3.08
N LEU A 62 -3.33 -1.91 -3.64
CA LEU A 62 -4.32 -0.84 -3.48
C LEU A 62 -5.69 -1.28 -4.01
N ARG A 63 -5.73 -1.86 -5.22
CA ARG A 63 -6.97 -2.39 -5.81
C ARG A 63 -7.56 -3.52 -4.97
N ALA A 64 -6.74 -4.43 -4.45
CA ALA A 64 -7.21 -5.53 -3.60
C ALA A 64 -7.84 -5.02 -2.30
N ARG A 65 -7.25 -3.99 -1.69
CA ARG A 65 -7.78 -3.33 -0.49
C ARG A 65 -9.08 -2.59 -0.77
N SER A 66 -9.17 -1.87 -1.89
CA SER A 66 -10.40 -1.22 -2.34
C SER A 66 -11.54 -2.23 -2.53
N ARG A 67 -11.27 -3.39 -3.17
CA ARG A 67 -12.27 -4.46 -3.32
C ARG A 67 -12.74 -5.02 -1.99
N ARG A 68 -11.83 -5.23 -1.02
CA ARG A 68 -12.19 -5.73 0.32
C ARG A 68 -13.06 -4.77 1.12
N ARG A 69 -12.93 -3.45 0.90
CA ARG A 69 -13.77 -2.42 1.54
C ARG A 69 -15.18 -2.33 0.95
N LEU A 70 -15.37 -2.81 -0.28
CA LEU A 70 -16.64 -2.78 -1.01
C LEU A 70 -17.45 -4.08 -0.89
N SER A 71 -16.89 -5.12 -0.25
CA SER A 71 -17.55 -6.40 0.03
C SER A 71 -18.10 -6.45 1.44
#